data_AF-A0ABD1LWX8-F1
#
_entry.id   AF-A0ABD1LWX8-F1
#
_cell.length_a   1.000
_cell.length_b   1.000
_cell.length_c   1.000
_cell.angle_alpha   90.00
_cell.angle_beta   90.00
_cell.angle_gamma   90.00
#
_symmetry.space_group_name_H-M   'P 1'
#
loop_
_entity.id
_entity.type
_entity.pdbx_description
1 polymer ?
#
loop_
_entity_poly.entity_id
_entity_poly.type
_entity_poly.pdbx_seq_one_letter_code
_entity_poly.pdbx_strand_id
1 'polypeptide(L)'
;MHSRVKLLEEFLNLGANEVVRVIGICGMGGIGKTTVATALFDKISSQYHACCFIDDVSKIYREFGPISAQKKLLCQTLNQGNMEINNLYHGTKLVRTRLCHLKVLIVLDNVDQDEQLENLALNPKYLGAGSRIVIISRDTHILRNYGVNDVYNVPLLNPNKALQLFCRKAFKSDNILNDYGVLTNKVLRYVNGLPLGVKVLGSFLFDRDISEWRSALTRMKENPSKNIMDVLRVSFDGLEEIEKEIFLDIACFFSSGYSEFKVKKFLDHRGLYSDIGMKVLIEKSLISCEDWEIKMHDLLSELGKNIVREKSPKEPINWSRLCDFKDLQNIMIKNEEAKNVEAIVIKQYKRELGETTMTNLPNLRYLDLSYSESLIEMPDLTGVPRLSELILEGCIKIMRIHPSIGILRELDSLNLRNCKNLFLNWNIIFGLNSLKCVNLSGCTKLLNNGLLKKPREVEHSENVDQNRSAIQLSTSSVYQVLSLPWYLLSSRKQEDSLHLLLPYLSRFPCLRHLDLSFLLV
;
A
#
# COMPACT_ATOMS: atom_id res chain seq x y z
N MET A 1 17.73 15.08 -18.20
CA MET A 1 16.90 14.79 -19.39
C MET A 1 17.64 13.87 -20.37
N HIS A 2 18.81 14.29 -20.88
CA HIS A 2 19.62 13.55 -21.86
C HIS A 2 19.82 12.04 -21.58
N SER A 3 20.10 11.63 -20.33
CA SER A 3 20.29 10.20 -20.03
C SER A 3 19.01 9.36 -20.15
N ARG A 4 17.83 9.93 -19.85
CA ARG A 4 16.55 9.20 -19.91
C ARG A 4 16.06 9.04 -21.34
N VAL A 5 16.28 10.06 -22.17
CA VAL A 5 15.94 10.00 -23.60
C VAL A 5 16.81 8.94 -24.29
N LYS A 6 18.12 8.90 -24.00
CA LYS A 6 19.01 7.84 -24.53
C LYS A 6 18.54 6.43 -24.20
N LEU A 7 18.17 6.17 -22.95
CA LEU A 7 17.60 4.87 -22.57
C LEU A 7 16.34 4.56 -23.38
N LEU A 8 15.44 5.52 -23.55
CA LEU A 8 14.23 5.29 -24.35
C LEU A 8 14.54 5.03 -25.84
N GLU A 9 15.60 5.62 -26.39
CA GLU A 9 16.09 5.33 -27.74
C GLU A 9 16.58 3.89 -27.88
N GLU A 10 17.25 3.35 -26.86
CA GLU A 10 17.67 1.94 -26.80
C GLU A 10 16.45 1.02 -26.78
N PHE A 11 15.43 1.33 -25.97
CA PHE A 11 14.16 0.60 -25.95
C PHE A 11 13.46 0.63 -27.32
N LEU A 12 13.49 1.75 -28.04
CA LEU A 12 12.91 1.85 -29.37
C LEU A 12 13.72 1.11 -30.45
N ASN A 13 14.97 0.74 -30.16
CA ASN A 13 15.88 0.09 -31.09
C ASN A 13 15.84 0.75 -32.47
N LEU A 14 16.28 2.01 -32.53
CA LEU A 14 16.21 2.84 -33.75
C LEU A 14 17.01 2.24 -34.93
N GLY A 15 17.92 1.29 -34.68
CA GLY A 15 18.66 0.57 -35.72
C GLY A 15 17.85 -0.54 -36.44
N ALA A 16 16.79 -1.07 -35.82
CA ALA A 16 15.98 -2.13 -36.40
C ALA A 16 14.91 -1.59 -37.37
N ASN A 17 15.33 -1.21 -38.58
CA ASN A 17 14.47 -0.57 -39.59
C ASN A 17 13.44 -1.49 -40.24
N GLU A 18 13.52 -2.81 -40.03
CA GLU A 18 12.62 -3.79 -40.68
C GLU A 18 11.38 -4.11 -39.85
N VAL A 19 11.37 -3.76 -38.56
CA VAL A 19 10.28 -4.11 -37.64
C VAL A 19 9.53 -2.88 -37.16
N VAL A 20 8.25 -3.06 -36.86
CA VAL A 20 7.44 -2.09 -36.11
C VAL A 20 7.62 -2.38 -34.62
N ARG A 21 7.89 -1.35 -33.83
CA ARG A 21 8.07 -1.49 -32.37
C ARG A 21 7.13 -0.58 -31.61
N VAL A 22 6.53 -1.11 -30.56
CA VAL A 22 5.63 -0.43 -29.64
C VAL A 22 6.27 -0.45 -28.25
N ILE A 23 6.44 0.72 -27.64
CA ILE A 23 6.99 0.85 -26.30
C ILE A 23 5.96 1.52 -25.39
N GLY A 24 5.74 0.94 -24.22
CA GLY A 24 4.98 1.55 -23.15
C GLY A 24 5.87 2.44 -22.27
N ILE A 25 5.39 3.61 -21.86
CA ILE A 25 6.01 4.43 -20.82
C ILE A 25 5.05 4.46 -19.63
N CYS A 26 5.52 4.01 -18.47
CA CYS A 26 4.70 3.89 -17.27
C CYS A 26 5.33 4.56 -16.03
N GLY A 27 4.51 4.75 -14.99
CA GLY A 27 4.88 5.35 -13.71
C GLY A 27 3.80 6.27 -13.14
N MET A 28 3.99 6.67 -11.88
CA MET A 28 3.07 7.52 -11.12
C MET A 28 2.77 8.88 -11.78
N GLY A 29 1.67 9.52 -11.37
CA GLY A 29 1.39 10.92 -11.70
C GLY A 29 2.55 11.86 -11.36
N GLY A 30 2.86 12.82 -12.23
CA GLY A 30 3.91 13.82 -11.98
C GLY A 30 5.36 13.35 -12.12
N ILE A 31 5.61 12.08 -12.46
CA ILE A 31 6.97 11.50 -12.62
C ILE A 31 7.72 11.98 -13.87
N GLY A 32 7.02 12.63 -14.80
CA GLY A 32 7.60 13.20 -16.03
C GLY A 32 7.55 12.30 -17.27
N LYS A 33 6.57 11.39 -17.38
CA LYS A 33 6.38 10.52 -18.56
C LYS A 33 6.24 11.32 -19.86
N THR A 34 5.26 12.20 -19.94
CA THR A 34 5.03 13.14 -21.06
C THR A 34 6.31 13.89 -21.40
N THR A 35 7.01 14.44 -20.40
CA THR A 35 8.23 15.22 -20.63
C THR A 35 9.35 14.40 -21.29
N VAL A 36 9.51 13.13 -20.93
CA VAL A 36 10.51 12.26 -21.57
C VAL A 36 10.09 11.92 -23.00
N ALA A 37 8.80 11.62 -23.22
CA ALA A 37 8.28 11.30 -24.54
C ALA A 37 8.32 12.49 -25.51
N THR A 38 7.98 13.70 -25.06
CA THR A 38 8.10 14.92 -25.87
C THR A 38 9.55 15.15 -26.31
N ALA A 39 10.51 15.03 -25.38
CA ALA A 39 11.92 15.22 -25.69
C ALA A 39 12.47 14.20 -26.69
N LEU A 40 11.98 12.96 -26.59
CA LEU A 40 12.29 11.92 -27.57
C LEU A 40 11.68 12.28 -28.93
N PHE A 41 10.39 12.61 -28.97
CA PHE A 41 9.68 12.94 -30.20
C PHE A 41 10.34 14.10 -30.94
N ASP A 42 10.68 15.18 -30.24
CA ASP A 42 11.38 16.34 -30.80
C ASP A 42 12.74 15.96 -31.41
N LYS A 43 13.43 14.98 -30.79
CA LYS A 43 14.75 14.54 -31.22
C LYS A 43 14.72 13.62 -32.44
N ILE A 44 13.71 12.75 -32.57
CA ILE A 44 13.71 11.67 -33.59
C ILE A 44 12.65 11.85 -34.69
N SER A 45 11.68 12.75 -34.54
CA SER A 45 10.57 12.92 -35.49
C SER A 45 11.02 13.17 -36.93
N SER A 46 12.11 13.91 -37.14
CA SER A 46 12.67 14.18 -38.46
C SER A 46 13.16 12.93 -39.22
N GLN A 47 13.27 11.78 -38.56
CA GLN A 47 13.72 10.51 -39.15
C GLN A 47 12.57 9.64 -39.70
N TYR A 48 11.33 10.14 -39.63
CA TYR A 48 10.10 9.43 -40.01
C TYR A 48 9.37 10.18 -41.11
N HIS A 49 8.66 9.45 -41.97
CA HIS A 49 7.89 10.04 -43.07
C HIS A 49 6.64 10.77 -42.58
N ALA A 50 6.09 10.33 -41.45
CA ALA A 50 4.88 10.85 -40.86
C ALA A 50 4.95 10.72 -39.34
N CYS A 51 4.44 11.72 -38.63
CA CYS A 51 4.48 11.77 -37.17
C CYS A 51 3.11 12.16 -36.60
N CYS A 52 2.80 11.66 -35.41
CA CYS A 52 1.62 12.06 -34.66
C CYS A 52 1.94 12.10 -33.17
N PHE A 53 1.47 13.16 -32.51
CA PHE A 53 1.53 13.30 -31.07
C PHE A 53 0.13 13.67 -30.57
N ILE A 54 -0.51 12.74 -29.88
CA ILE A 54 -1.77 12.96 -29.18
C ILE A 54 -1.44 13.20 -27.71
N ASP A 55 -1.64 14.43 -27.27
CA ASP A 55 -1.27 14.96 -25.97
C ASP A 55 -2.14 14.46 -24.79
N ASP A 56 -3.40 14.12 -25.05
CA ASP A 56 -4.28 13.54 -24.03
C ASP A 56 -5.38 12.70 -24.69
N VAL A 57 -5.12 11.39 -24.82
CA VAL A 57 -6.07 10.45 -25.41
C VAL A 57 -7.35 10.37 -24.57
N SER A 58 -7.22 10.24 -23.25
CA SER A 58 -8.35 10.19 -22.32
C SER A 58 -9.28 11.40 -22.45
N LYS A 59 -8.72 12.61 -22.55
CA LYS A 59 -9.51 13.83 -22.73
C LYS A 59 -10.25 13.83 -24.08
N ILE A 60 -9.57 13.48 -25.17
CA ILE A 60 -10.18 13.46 -26.50
C ILE A 60 -11.36 12.48 -26.55
N TYR A 61 -11.21 11.31 -25.95
CA TYR A 61 -12.27 10.32 -25.89
C TYR A 61 -13.47 10.82 -25.08
N ARG A 62 -13.22 11.40 -23.89
CA ARG A 62 -14.30 11.91 -23.03
C ARG A 62 -15.06 13.09 -23.64
N GLU A 63 -14.36 14.03 -24.29
CA GLU A 63 -14.96 15.26 -24.79
C GLU A 63 -15.48 15.15 -26.24
N PHE A 64 -14.81 14.37 -27.09
CA PHE A 64 -15.08 14.35 -28.54
C PHE A 64 -15.33 12.95 -29.11
N GLY A 65 -15.24 11.90 -28.30
CA GLY A 65 -15.49 10.51 -28.70
C GLY A 65 -14.37 9.85 -29.52
N PRO A 66 -14.50 8.55 -29.81
CA PRO A 66 -13.44 7.73 -30.40
C PRO A 66 -13.12 8.09 -31.86
N ILE A 67 -14.12 8.52 -32.63
CA ILE A 67 -13.95 8.94 -34.04
C ILE A 67 -13.01 10.15 -34.13
N SER A 68 -13.10 11.07 -33.17
CA SER A 68 -12.26 12.27 -33.12
C SER A 68 -10.80 11.93 -32.86
N ALA A 69 -10.52 10.89 -32.08
CA ALA A 69 -9.16 10.40 -31.86
C ALA A 69 -8.54 9.81 -33.13
N GLN A 70 -9.29 8.96 -33.85
CA GLN A 70 -8.85 8.44 -35.16
C GLN A 70 -8.65 9.56 -36.19
N LYS A 71 -9.54 10.55 -36.19
CA LYS A 71 -9.42 11.72 -37.07
C LYS A 71 -8.15 12.51 -36.77
N LYS A 72 -7.88 12.83 -35.50
CA LYS A 72 -6.65 13.55 -35.09
C LYS A 72 -5.39 12.77 -35.49
N LEU A 73 -5.38 11.45 -35.28
CA LEU A 73 -4.29 10.56 -35.69
C LEU A 73 -4.03 10.64 -37.21
N LEU A 74 -5.06 10.46 -38.03
CA LEU A 74 -4.94 10.45 -39.48
C LEU A 74 -4.57 11.83 -40.04
N CYS A 75 -5.19 12.91 -39.54
CA CYS A 75 -4.87 14.26 -39.98
C CYS A 75 -3.40 14.63 -39.72
N GLN A 76 -2.87 14.31 -38.54
CA GLN A 76 -1.47 14.58 -38.21
C GLN A 76 -0.50 13.70 -39.01
N THR A 77 -0.78 12.40 -39.12
CA THR A 77 0.12 11.48 -39.85
C THR A 77 0.14 11.75 -41.36
N LEU A 78 -0.99 12.09 -41.96
CA LEU A 78 -1.10 12.28 -43.41
C LEU A 78 -0.84 13.73 -43.86
N ASN A 79 -0.63 14.66 -42.92
CA ASN A 79 -0.60 16.11 -43.18
C ASN A 79 -1.81 16.58 -44.01
N GLN A 80 -2.97 15.96 -43.78
CA GLN A 80 -4.23 16.28 -44.43
C GLN A 80 -5.11 17.03 -43.44
N GLY A 81 -5.81 18.06 -43.93
CA GLY A 81 -6.76 18.84 -43.15
C GLY A 81 -7.98 18.02 -42.71
N ASN A 82 -9.16 18.63 -42.68
CA ASN A 82 -10.37 17.95 -42.21
C ASN A 82 -10.70 16.70 -43.06
N MET A 83 -10.37 15.52 -42.53
CA MET A 83 -10.80 14.24 -43.09
C MET A 83 -12.22 13.91 -42.62
N GLU A 84 -13.06 13.41 -43.53
CA GLU A 84 -14.35 12.81 -43.19
C GLU A 84 -14.16 11.35 -42.75
N ILE A 85 -14.58 11.06 -41.52
CA ILE A 85 -14.63 9.71 -40.96
C ILE A 85 -16.05 9.45 -40.51
N ASN A 86 -16.79 8.69 -41.32
CA ASN A 86 -18.21 8.44 -41.10
C ASN A 86 -18.50 7.51 -39.92
N ASN A 87 -17.55 6.61 -39.60
CA ASN A 87 -17.62 5.68 -38.48
C ASN A 87 -16.24 5.07 -38.18
N LEU A 88 -16.13 4.34 -37.06
CA LEU A 88 -14.88 3.72 -36.59
C LEU A 88 -14.32 2.67 -37.58
N TYR A 89 -15.19 1.94 -38.27
CA TYR A 89 -14.77 0.97 -39.28
C TYR A 89 -14.10 1.66 -40.48
N HIS A 90 -14.68 2.77 -40.95
CA HIS A 90 -14.11 3.59 -42.01
C HIS A 90 -12.76 4.18 -41.60
N GLY A 91 -12.66 4.75 -40.39
CA GLY A 91 -11.40 5.27 -39.86
C GLY A 91 -10.33 4.19 -39.71
N THR A 92 -10.71 3.01 -39.21
CA THR A 92 -9.82 1.83 -39.13
C THR A 92 -9.30 1.43 -40.51
N LYS A 93 -10.17 1.36 -41.52
CA LYS A 93 -9.79 1.04 -42.90
C LYS A 93 -8.80 2.07 -43.45
N LEU A 94 -9.02 3.36 -43.18
CA LEU A 94 -8.09 4.43 -43.57
C LEU A 94 -6.73 4.29 -42.90
N VAL A 95 -6.67 4.05 -41.58
CA VAL A 95 -5.41 3.80 -40.85
C VAL A 95 -4.64 2.65 -41.51
N ARG A 96 -5.29 1.52 -41.74
CA ARG A 96 -4.66 0.32 -42.32
C ARG A 96 -4.16 0.52 -43.74
N THR A 97 -4.93 1.24 -44.58
CA THR A 97 -4.60 1.39 -46.00
C THR A 97 -3.64 2.53 -46.28
N ARG A 98 -3.59 3.55 -45.41
CA ARG A 98 -2.76 4.74 -45.64
C ARG A 98 -1.42 4.68 -44.91
N LEU A 99 -1.35 4.01 -43.76
CA LEU A 99 -0.12 3.95 -42.96
C LEU A 99 0.74 2.70 -43.22
N CYS A 100 0.25 1.72 -43.98
CA CYS A 100 0.95 0.44 -44.23
C CYS A 100 2.29 0.57 -44.98
N HIS A 101 2.53 1.67 -45.68
CA HIS A 101 3.78 1.93 -46.42
C HIS A 101 4.59 3.09 -45.84
N LEU A 102 4.10 3.70 -44.75
CA LEU A 102 4.75 4.84 -44.13
C LEU A 102 5.54 4.38 -42.89
N LYS A 103 6.78 4.85 -42.80
CA LYS A 103 7.56 4.78 -41.57
C LYS A 103 7.04 5.89 -40.64
N VAL A 104 6.20 5.51 -39.68
CA VAL A 104 5.49 6.46 -38.79
C VAL A 104 6.07 6.50 -37.38
N LEU A 105 6.03 7.67 -36.74
CA LEU A 105 6.27 7.84 -35.31
C LEU A 105 5.00 8.34 -34.64
N ILE A 106 4.43 7.54 -33.73
CA ILE A 106 3.17 7.87 -33.05
C ILE A 106 3.41 7.90 -31.55
N VAL A 107 3.00 8.98 -30.89
CA VAL A 107 2.97 9.09 -29.42
C VAL A 107 1.53 9.28 -28.97
N LEU A 108 1.08 8.40 -28.09
CA LEU A 108 -0.24 8.42 -27.46
C LEU A 108 -0.07 8.70 -25.98
N ASP A 109 -0.35 9.93 -25.55
CA ASP A 109 -0.22 10.33 -24.15
C ASP A 109 -1.53 10.18 -23.37
N ASN A 110 -1.39 9.90 -22.08
CA ASN A 110 -2.47 9.76 -21.10
C ASN A 110 -3.58 8.76 -21.51
N VAL A 111 -3.18 7.54 -21.88
CA VAL A 111 -4.11 6.43 -22.12
C VAL A 111 -4.52 5.80 -20.79
N ASP A 112 -5.81 5.71 -20.53
CA ASP A 112 -6.37 5.21 -19.27
C ASP A 112 -7.47 4.15 -19.41
N GLN A 113 -7.81 3.73 -20.64
CA GLN A 113 -8.73 2.62 -20.92
C GLN A 113 -8.25 1.79 -22.13
N ASP A 114 -8.48 0.46 -22.11
CA ASP A 114 -8.11 -0.45 -23.21
C ASP A 114 -8.83 -0.10 -24.53
N GLU A 115 -10.13 0.23 -24.44
CA GLU A 115 -10.97 0.60 -25.59
C GLU A 115 -10.36 1.76 -26.40
N GLN A 116 -9.60 2.67 -25.76
CA GLN A 116 -8.96 3.79 -26.45
C GLN A 116 -7.92 3.33 -27.47
N LEU A 117 -7.17 2.27 -27.16
CA LEU A 117 -6.15 1.73 -28.05
C LEU A 117 -6.77 0.85 -29.13
N GLU A 118 -7.79 0.06 -28.77
CA GLU A 118 -8.56 -0.76 -29.72
C GLU A 118 -9.19 0.11 -30.81
N ASN A 119 -9.87 1.17 -30.41
CA ASN A 119 -10.56 2.08 -31.33
C ASN A 119 -9.62 2.96 -32.16
N LEU A 120 -8.36 3.20 -31.73
CA LEU A 120 -7.36 3.86 -32.59
C LEU A 120 -6.88 2.97 -33.73
N ALA A 121 -7.13 1.65 -33.66
CA ALA A 121 -6.83 0.66 -34.68
C ALA A 121 -5.36 0.61 -35.15
N LEU A 122 -4.45 1.06 -34.29
CA LEU A 122 -3.01 0.96 -34.50
C LEU A 122 -2.58 -0.47 -34.22
N ASN A 123 -2.51 -1.31 -35.24
CA ASN A 123 -1.91 -2.64 -35.12
C ASN A 123 -0.57 -2.64 -35.86
N PRO A 124 0.53 -3.11 -35.24
CA PRO A 124 1.85 -3.15 -35.88
C PRO A 124 1.87 -3.82 -37.26
N LYS A 125 0.99 -4.79 -37.51
CA LYS A 125 0.88 -5.49 -38.82
C LYS A 125 0.42 -4.60 -39.97
N TYR A 126 -0.19 -3.46 -39.68
CA TYR A 126 -0.73 -2.54 -40.70
C TYR A 126 0.08 -1.24 -40.81
N LEU A 127 1.29 -1.19 -40.25
CA LEU A 127 2.19 -0.05 -40.34
C LEU A 127 3.44 -0.40 -41.16
N GLY A 128 4.02 0.60 -41.83
CA GLY A 128 5.24 0.40 -42.61
C GLY A 128 6.44 0.03 -41.75
N ALA A 129 7.39 -0.70 -42.34
CA ALA A 129 8.62 -1.11 -41.69
C ALA A 129 9.36 0.10 -41.06
N GLY A 130 9.95 -0.12 -39.88
CA GLY A 130 10.67 0.91 -39.15
C GLY A 130 9.77 1.87 -38.36
N SER A 131 8.45 1.66 -38.35
CA SER A 131 7.52 2.48 -37.55
C SER A 131 7.70 2.28 -36.05
N ARG A 132 7.41 3.32 -35.27
CA ARG A 132 7.50 3.33 -33.81
C ARG A 132 6.24 3.90 -33.19
N ILE A 133 5.70 3.20 -32.19
CA ILE A 133 4.58 3.67 -31.37
C ILE A 133 5.08 3.79 -29.92
N VAL A 134 4.76 4.90 -29.28
CA VAL A 134 4.98 5.12 -27.85
C VAL A 134 3.63 5.35 -27.18
N ILE A 135 3.29 4.49 -26.23
CA ILE A 135 2.04 4.57 -25.46
C ILE A 135 2.38 4.98 -24.03
N ILE A 136 1.80 6.06 -23.54
CA ILE A 136 2.05 6.57 -22.19
C ILE A 136 0.80 6.31 -21.35
N SER A 137 0.99 5.57 -20.26
CA SER A 137 -0.08 5.29 -19.31
C SER A 137 0.45 5.34 -17.88
N ARG A 138 -0.46 5.43 -16.90
CA ARG A 138 -0.15 5.17 -15.49
C ARG A 138 -0.38 3.69 -15.15
N ASP A 139 -1.01 2.95 -16.04
CA ASP A 139 -1.45 1.58 -15.84
C ASP A 139 -0.67 0.62 -16.76
N THR A 140 0.15 -0.23 -16.15
CA THR A 140 0.91 -1.26 -16.86
C THR A 140 0.03 -2.39 -17.39
N HIS A 141 -1.18 -2.58 -16.85
CA HIS A 141 -2.12 -3.58 -17.33
C HIS A 141 -2.58 -3.25 -18.76
N ILE A 142 -2.95 -1.98 -19.01
CA ILE A 142 -3.36 -1.48 -20.34
C ILE A 142 -2.24 -1.72 -21.37
N LEU A 143 -1.00 -1.41 -21.00
CA LEU A 143 0.16 -1.60 -21.87
C LEU A 143 0.40 -3.08 -22.20
N ARG A 144 0.26 -3.96 -21.21
CA ARG A 144 0.40 -5.41 -21.39
C ARG A 144 -0.74 -5.99 -22.23
N ASN A 145 -1.98 -5.56 -21.99
CA ASN A 145 -3.15 -6.02 -22.72
C ASN A 145 -3.07 -5.65 -24.21
N TYR A 146 -2.56 -4.45 -24.53
CA TYR A 146 -2.29 -4.05 -25.91
C TYR A 146 -1.16 -4.87 -26.57
N GLY A 147 -0.24 -5.43 -25.78
CA GLY A 147 0.90 -6.21 -26.28
C GLY A 147 2.09 -5.35 -26.70
N VAL A 148 2.46 -4.34 -25.90
CA VAL A 148 3.70 -3.58 -26.12
C VAL A 148 4.93 -4.49 -26.07
N ASN A 149 5.99 -4.16 -26.82
CA ASN A 149 7.22 -4.95 -26.83
C ASN A 149 7.97 -4.86 -25.50
N ASP A 150 8.03 -3.66 -24.92
CA ASP A 150 8.66 -3.41 -23.63
C ASP A 150 7.96 -2.24 -22.92
N VAL A 151 8.10 -2.19 -21.59
CA VAL A 151 7.63 -1.08 -20.76
C VAL A 151 8.81 -0.38 -20.10
N TYR A 152 8.98 0.90 -20.39
CA TYR A 152 9.91 1.78 -19.70
C TYR A 152 9.23 2.43 -18.49
N ASN A 153 9.55 1.93 -17.29
CA ASN A 153 9.11 2.51 -16.02
C ASN A 153 9.98 3.73 -15.70
N VAL A 154 9.39 4.92 -15.67
CA VAL A 154 10.14 6.16 -15.46
C VAL A 154 10.61 6.25 -14.00
N PRO A 155 11.92 6.30 -13.73
CA PRO A 155 12.40 6.37 -12.35
C PRO A 155 12.19 7.77 -11.76
N LEU A 156 12.23 7.86 -10.43
CA LEU A 156 12.35 9.14 -9.71
C LEU A 156 13.66 9.86 -10.07
N LEU A 157 13.71 11.18 -9.84
CA LEU A 157 14.97 11.90 -10.00
C LEU A 157 15.94 11.45 -8.91
N ASN A 158 17.17 11.14 -9.31
CA ASN A 158 18.23 10.98 -8.33
C ASN A 158 18.48 12.32 -7.59
N PRO A 159 19.05 12.29 -6.38
CA PRO A 159 19.22 13.48 -5.56
C PRO A 159 19.89 14.66 -6.27
N ASN A 160 20.92 14.39 -7.09
CA ASN A 160 21.64 15.43 -7.82
C ASN A 160 20.77 16.12 -8.88
N LYS A 161 20.00 15.35 -9.66
CA LYS A 161 19.09 15.90 -10.68
C LYS A 161 17.89 16.62 -10.04
N ALA A 162 17.40 16.10 -8.91
CA ALA A 162 16.35 16.76 -8.14
C ALA A 162 16.84 18.11 -7.61
N LEU A 163 18.06 18.16 -7.06
CA LEU A 163 18.70 19.39 -6.60
C LEU A 163 18.87 20.40 -7.73
N GLN A 164 19.43 20.00 -8.87
CA GLN A 164 19.60 20.91 -10.02
C GLN A 164 18.26 21.48 -10.50
N LEU A 165 17.23 20.63 -10.63
CA LEU A 165 15.90 21.09 -11.02
C LEU A 165 15.32 22.07 -9.98
N PHE A 166 15.50 21.79 -8.70
CA PHE A 166 15.06 22.66 -7.62
C PHE A 166 15.75 24.03 -7.69
N CYS A 167 17.08 24.06 -7.77
CA CYS A 167 17.85 25.31 -7.84
C CYS A 167 17.43 26.18 -9.03
N ARG A 168 17.19 25.58 -10.20
CA ARG A 168 16.70 26.31 -11.38
C ARG A 168 15.34 26.94 -11.17
N LYS A 169 14.50 26.35 -10.32
CA LYS A 169 13.15 26.84 -10.02
C LYS A 169 13.13 27.86 -8.88
N ALA A 170 13.88 27.61 -7.82
CA ALA A 170 13.92 28.41 -6.59
C ALA A 170 14.92 29.58 -6.64
N PHE A 171 16.02 29.45 -7.39
CA PHE A 171 17.12 30.44 -7.41
C PHE A 171 17.46 30.96 -8.82
N LYS A 172 16.85 30.40 -9.88
CA LYS A 172 17.23 30.66 -11.28
C LYS A 172 18.71 30.37 -11.59
N SER A 173 19.32 29.49 -10.80
CA SER A 173 20.73 29.11 -10.85
C SER A 173 20.87 27.60 -10.74
N ASP A 174 22.04 27.06 -11.10
CA ASP A 174 22.38 25.65 -10.87
C ASP A 174 22.96 25.40 -9.46
N ASN A 175 23.29 26.46 -8.73
CA ASN A 175 23.91 26.39 -7.40
C ASN A 175 22.96 26.80 -6.27
N ILE A 176 23.20 26.26 -5.08
CA ILE A 176 22.52 26.65 -3.85
C ILE A 176 23.12 27.96 -3.34
N LEU A 177 22.28 28.87 -2.84
CA LEU A 177 22.73 30.00 -2.01
C LEU A 177 23.10 29.46 -0.62
N ASN A 178 24.32 29.70 -0.14
CA ASN A 178 24.92 29.01 1.03
C ASN A 178 23.98 28.89 2.25
N ASP A 179 23.21 29.92 2.57
CA ASP A 179 22.33 29.93 3.75
C ASP A 179 21.09 29.03 3.63
N TYR A 180 20.75 28.57 2.42
CA TYR A 180 19.56 27.78 2.12
C TYR A 180 19.80 26.26 2.09
N GLY A 181 21.04 25.79 2.30
CA GLY A 181 21.41 24.37 2.12
C GLY A 181 20.59 23.40 2.98
N VAL A 182 20.40 23.70 4.26
CA VAL A 182 19.61 22.85 5.18
C VAL A 182 18.14 22.78 4.77
N LEU A 183 17.55 23.91 4.37
CA LEU A 183 16.15 23.97 3.97
C LEU A 183 15.93 23.30 2.61
N THR A 184 16.85 23.48 1.68
CA THR A 184 16.87 22.78 0.38
C THR A 184 16.85 21.27 0.59
N ASN A 185 17.70 20.75 1.49
CA ASN A 185 17.71 19.32 1.81
C ASN A 185 16.38 18.84 2.43
N LYS A 186 15.73 19.66 3.27
CA LYS A 186 14.40 19.34 3.81
C LYS A 186 13.33 19.28 2.71
N VAL A 187 13.34 20.21 1.76
CA VAL A 187 12.43 20.21 0.60
C VAL A 187 12.64 18.95 -0.23
N LEU A 188 13.89 18.64 -0.60
CA LEU A 188 14.22 17.51 -1.46
C LEU A 188 13.88 16.16 -0.81
N ARG A 189 14.05 16.04 0.52
CA ARG A 189 13.59 14.87 1.28
C ARG A 189 12.07 14.75 1.26
N TYR A 190 11.33 15.84 1.38
CA TYR A 190 9.88 15.83 1.36
C TYR A 190 9.29 15.40 0.01
N VAL A 191 9.82 15.93 -1.11
CA VAL A 191 9.31 15.57 -2.46
C VAL A 191 9.87 14.24 -2.98
N ASN A 192 10.89 13.70 -2.31
CA ASN A 192 11.52 12.41 -2.58
C ASN A 192 11.78 12.12 -4.07
N GLY A 193 12.32 13.11 -4.79
CA GLY A 193 12.70 12.96 -6.20
C GLY A 193 11.55 13.04 -7.22
N LEU A 194 10.31 13.30 -6.81
CA LEU A 194 9.18 13.52 -7.73
C LEU A 194 9.34 14.87 -8.48
N PRO A 195 9.51 14.88 -9.82
CA PRO A 195 9.73 16.11 -10.58
C PRO A 195 8.65 17.17 -10.41
N LEU A 196 7.38 16.76 -10.37
CA LEU A 196 6.26 17.67 -10.14
C LEU A 196 6.41 18.40 -8.81
N GLY A 197 6.66 17.65 -7.73
CA GLY A 197 6.86 18.22 -6.39
C GLY A 197 8.03 19.18 -6.36
N VAL A 198 9.17 18.79 -6.93
CA VAL A 198 10.37 19.64 -7.04
C VAL A 198 10.04 20.96 -7.77
N LYS A 199 9.33 20.88 -8.90
CA LYS A 199 8.96 22.05 -9.71
C LYS A 199 8.01 22.99 -8.96
N VAL A 200 6.94 22.45 -8.39
CA VAL A 200 5.91 23.22 -7.68
C VAL A 200 6.53 23.91 -6.46
N LEU A 201 7.29 23.20 -5.64
CA LEU A 201 7.89 23.77 -4.45
C LEU A 201 9.02 24.74 -4.77
N GLY A 202 9.87 24.43 -5.75
CA GLY A 202 10.91 25.35 -6.18
C GLY A 202 10.32 26.67 -6.69
N SER A 203 9.24 26.62 -7.47
CA SER A 203 8.56 27.84 -7.92
C SER A 203 7.82 28.57 -6.80
N PHE A 204 7.23 27.85 -5.85
CA PHE A 204 6.56 28.47 -4.70
C PHE A 204 7.55 29.16 -3.73
N LEU A 205 8.78 28.68 -3.64
CA LEU A 205 9.81 29.21 -2.75
C LEU A 205 10.71 30.28 -3.39
N PHE A 206 10.53 30.54 -4.68
CA PHE A 206 11.26 31.59 -5.39
C PHE A 206 11.01 32.96 -4.73
N ASP A 207 12.07 33.75 -4.60
CA ASP A 207 12.04 35.14 -4.09
C ASP A 207 11.51 35.27 -2.64
N ARG A 208 11.75 34.25 -1.81
CA ARG A 208 11.37 34.22 -0.38
C ARG A 208 12.59 34.05 0.51
N ASP A 209 12.54 34.64 1.69
CA ASP A 209 13.61 34.56 2.67
C ASP A 209 13.61 33.24 3.48
N ILE A 210 14.63 33.06 4.31
CA ILE A 210 14.84 31.85 5.14
C ILE A 210 13.69 31.61 6.12
N SER A 211 13.12 32.68 6.70
CA SER A 211 12.00 32.60 7.65
C SER A 211 10.73 32.14 6.93
N GLU A 212 10.47 32.72 5.76
CA GLU A 212 9.35 32.34 4.90
C GLU A 212 9.47 30.90 4.40
N TRP A 213 10.67 30.44 4.03
CA TRP A 213 10.90 29.03 3.67
C TRP A 213 10.60 28.08 4.82
N ARG A 214 11.01 28.43 6.05
CA ARG A 214 10.72 27.63 7.25
C ARG A 214 9.22 27.55 7.49
N SER A 215 8.53 28.68 7.45
CA SER A 215 7.07 28.77 7.61
C SER A 215 6.33 27.98 6.53
N ALA A 216 6.75 28.13 5.27
CA ALA A 216 6.21 27.40 4.13
C ALA A 216 6.35 25.88 4.29
N LEU A 217 7.52 25.40 4.71
CA LEU A 217 7.78 23.97 4.92
C LEU A 217 6.95 23.39 6.07
N THR A 218 6.76 24.14 7.17
CA THR A 218 5.87 23.73 8.25
C THR A 218 4.43 23.61 7.75
N ARG A 219 3.94 24.64 7.06
CA ARG A 219 2.59 24.67 6.49
C ARG A 219 2.35 23.51 5.51
N MET A 220 3.33 23.15 4.68
CA MET A 220 3.17 22.08 3.69
C MET A 220 3.05 20.69 4.30
N LYS A 221 3.69 20.43 5.45
CA LYS A 221 3.54 19.15 6.16
C LYS A 221 2.16 18.98 6.78
N GLU A 222 1.49 20.10 7.08
CA GLU A 222 0.14 20.10 7.65
C GLU A 222 -0.92 20.15 6.54
N ASN A 223 -0.66 20.92 5.49
CA ASN A 223 -1.56 21.11 4.36
C ASN A 223 -0.76 21.14 3.04
N PRO A 224 -0.59 19.97 2.40
CA PRO A 224 0.18 19.85 1.17
C PRO A 224 -0.40 20.64 0.01
N SER A 225 0.45 20.94 -0.97
CA SER A 225 0.04 21.75 -2.13
C SER A 225 -1.04 21.05 -2.96
N LYS A 226 -2.19 21.71 -3.11
CA LYS A 226 -3.30 21.25 -3.97
C LYS A 226 -2.85 20.89 -5.39
N ASN A 227 -1.95 21.68 -5.99
CA ASN A 227 -1.43 21.39 -7.34
C ASN A 227 -0.68 20.05 -7.45
N ILE A 228 -0.04 19.61 -6.37
CA ILE A 228 0.62 18.29 -6.32
C ILE A 228 -0.44 17.23 -6.07
N MET A 229 -1.30 17.45 -5.07
CA MET A 229 -2.31 16.49 -4.65
C MET A 229 -3.33 16.18 -5.74
N ASP A 230 -3.81 17.17 -6.48
CA ASP A 230 -4.79 16.99 -7.57
C ASP A 230 -4.22 16.07 -8.67
N VAL A 231 -2.95 16.21 -9.05
CA VAL A 231 -2.32 15.37 -10.10
C VAL A 231 -2.17 13.93 -9.65
N LEU A 232 -1.82 13.72 -8.37
CA LEU A 232 -1.70 12.39 -7.78
C LEU A 232 -3.09 11.75 -7.57
N ARG A 233 -4.08 12.55 -7.16
CA ARG A 233 -5.47 12.14 -6.89
C ARG A 233 -6.16 11.54 -8.09
N VAL A 234 -5.86 11.98 -9.32
CA VAL A 234 -6.43 11.38 -10.55
C VAL A 234 -6.28 9.85 -10.59
N SER A 235 -5.16 9.31 -10.11
CA SER A 235 -4.95 7.85 -10.09
C SER A 235 -5.73 7.15 -8.98
N PHE A 236 -6.04 7.83 -7.88
CA PHE A 236 -6.88 7.32 -6.79
C PHE A 236 -8.37 7.37 -7.17
N ASP A 237 -8.82 8.47 -7.77
CA ASP A 237 -10.23 8.64 -8.16
C ASP A 237 -10.69 7.59 -9.19
N GLY A 238 -9.75 7.10 -10.02
CA GLY A 238 -9.98 6.04 -11.00
C GLY A 238 -9.89 4.61 -10.44
N LEU A 239 -9.75 4.43 -9.12
CA LEU A 239 -9.83 3.11 -8.47
C LEU A 239 -11.29 2.74 -8.18
N GLU A 240 -11.57 1.44 -8.11
CA GLU A 240 -12.81 0.95 -7.52
C GLU A 240 -12.74 1.03 -5.99
N GLU A 241 -13.90 0.89 -5.33
CA GLU A 241 -14.03 1.17 -3.90
C GLU A 241 -13.16 0.26 -3.02
N ILE A 242 -12.96 -1.01 -3.41
CA ILE A 242 -12.10 -1.94 -2.66
C ILE A 242 -10.64 -1.49 -2.74
N GLU A 243 -10.13 -1.18 -3.92
CA GLU A 243 -8.77 -0.69 -4.11
C GLU A 243 -8.54 0.68 -3.46
N LYS A 244 -9.56 1.54 -3.39
CA LYS A 244 -9.48 2.78 -2.61
C LYS A 244 -9.23 2.48 -1.14
N GLU A 245 -9.98 1.55 -0.54
CA GLU A 245 -9.78 1.17 0.86
C GLU A 245 -8.39 0.57 1.10
N ILE A 246 -7.90 -0.29 0.19
CA ILE A 246 -6.54 -0.84 0.26
C ILE A 246 -5.49 0.27 0.16
N PHE A 247 -5.67 1.20 -0.79
CA PHE A 247 -4.77 2.34 -0.95
C PHE A 247 -4.70 3.17 0.33
N LEU A 248 -5.84 3.47 0.95
CA LEU A 248 -5.91 4.23 2.19
C LEU A 248 -5.27 3.49 3.37
N ASP A 249 -5.47 2.17 3.49
CA ASP A 249 -4.82 1.35 4.51
C ASP A 249 -3.29 1.37 4.36
N ILE A 250 -2.79 1.17 3.14
CA ILE A 250 -1.34 1.22 2.87
C ILE A 250 -0.80 2.64 3.14
N ALA A 251 -1.49 3.68 2.68
CA ALA A 251 -1.09 5.06 2.87
C ALA A 251 -0.99 5.46 4.34
N CYS A 252 -1.95 5.04 5.16
CA CYS A 252 -2.00 5.35 6.59
C CYS A 252 -1.01 4.53 7.41
N PHE A 253 -0.87 3.24 7.12
CA PHE A 253 -0.24 2.29 8.06
C PHE A 253 1.01 1.59 7.51
N PHE A 254 1.11 1.40 6.19
CA PHE A 254 2.08 0.49 5.57
C PHE A 254 2.86 1.15 4.42
N SER A 255 3.13 2.45 4.50
CA SER A 255 3.72 3.20 3.39
C SER A 255 5.14 2.75 3.00
N SER A 256 5.93 2.22 3.93
CA SER A 256 7.25 1.64 3.65
C SER A 256 7.73 0.71 4.77
N GLY A 257 8.62 -0.23 4.45
CA GLY A 257 9.29 -1.09 5.44
C GLY A 257 8.42 -2.22 6.00
N TYR A 258 7.40 -2.64 5.25
CA TYR A 258 6.53 -3.75 5.64
C TYR A 258 6.57 -4.85 4.59
N SER A 259 6.77 -6.08 5.06
CA SER A 259 6.70 -7.26 4.20
C SER A 259 5.30 -7.39 3.58
N GLU A 260 5.23 -7.72 2.29
CA GLU A 260 4.00 -7.97 1.54
C GLU A 260 3.06 -8.93 2.28
N PHE A 261 3.60 -10.03 2.83
CA PHE A 261 2.81 -11.01 3.59
C PHE A 261 2.02 -10.40 4.76
N LYS A 262 2.64 -9.51 5.54
CA LYS A 262 1.96 -8.85 6.67
C LYS A 262 0.85 -7.92 6.20
N VAL A 263 1.10 -7.18 5.11
CA VAL A 263 0.11 -6.27 4.52
C VAL A 263 -1.07 -7.07 3.96
N LYS A 264 -0.81 -8.16 3.22
CA LYS A 264 -1.86 -9.06 2.71
C LYS A 264 -2.72 -9.62 3.83
N LYS A 265 -2.07 -10.16 4.87
CA LYS A 265 -2.77 -10.66 6.06
C LYS A 265 -3.70 -9.59 6.61
N PHE A 266 -3.21 -8.37 6.88
CA PHE A 266 -4.03 -7.27 7.38
C PHE A 266 -5.25 -7.00 6.48
N LEU A 267 -5.04 -6.88 5.17
CA LEU A 267 -6.08 -6.55 4.20
C LEU A 267 -7.14 -7.67 4.10
N ASP A 268 -6.74 -8.93 4.18
CA ASP A 268 -7.65 -10.07 4.15
C ASP A 268 -8.54 -10.14 5.41
N HIS A 269 -8.01 -9.78 6.58
CA HIS A 269 -8.82 -9.65 7.81
C HIS A 269 -9.84 -8.52 7.71
N ARG A 270 -9.56 -7.51 6.88
CA ARG A 270 -10.52 -6.44 6.55
C ARG A 270 -11.52 -6.85 5.45
N GLY A 271 -11.32 -7.99 4.80
CA GLY A 271 -12.16 -8.47 3.69
C GLY A 271 -11.88 -7.76 2.37
N LEU A 272 -10.65 -7.28 2.15
CA LEU A 272 -10.27 -6.44 1.01
C LEU A 272 -9.53 -7.20 -0.11
N TYR A 273 -9.69 -8.52 -0.22
CA TYR A 273 -9.16 -9.34 -1.34
C TYR A 273 -7.72 -8.99 -1.75
N SER A 274 -6.77 -9.15 -0.81
CA SER A 274 -5.46 -8.51 -0.89
C SER A 274 -4.66 -8.82 -2.17
N ASP A 275 -4.73 -10.06 -2.67
CA ASP A 275 -3.99 -10.49 -3.85
C ASP A 275 -4.33 -9.70 -5.12
N ILE A 276 -5.62 -9.51 -5.41
CA ILE A 276 -6.05 -8.77 -6.60
C ILE A 276 -5.91 -7.26 -6.39
N GLY A 277 -6.36 -6.76 -5.24
CA GLY A 277 -6.36 -5.32 -5.01
C GLY A 277 -4.95 -4.73 -4.91
N MET A 278 -4.00 -5.42 -4.26
CA MET A 278 -2.60 -4.99 -4.27
C MET A 278 -1.98 -5.06 -5.66
N LYS A 279 -2.32 -6.09 -6.44
CA LYS A 279 -1.87 -6.19 -7.84
C LYS A 279 -2.35 -4.98 -8.64
N VAL A 280 -3.62 -4.60 -8.55
CA VAL A 280 -4.16 -3.41 -9.25
C VAL A 280 -3.40 -2.13 -8.86
N LEU A 281 -3.08 -1.94 -7.57
CA LEU A 281 -2.30 -0.77 -7.13
C LEU A 281 -0.86 -0.77 -7.68
N ILE A 282 -0.22 -1.93 -7.79
CA ILE A 282 1.11 -2.06 -8.44
C ILE A 282 0.97 -1.73 -9.93
N GLU A 283 -0.04 -2.27 -10.59
CA GLU A 283 -0.25 -2.09 -12.02
C GLU A 283 -0.48 -0.62 -12.38
N LYS A 284 -1.19 0.12 -11.51
CA LYS A 284 -1.44 1.56 -11.61
C LYS A 284 -0.31 2.45 -11.06
N SER A 285 0.85 1.86 -10.74
CA SER A 285 2.03 2.58 -10.23
C SER A 285 1.78 3.40 -8.95
N LEU A 286 0.86 2.95 -8.09
CA LEU A 286 0.55 3.60 -6.80
C LEU A 286 1.40 3.03 -5.66
N ILE A 287 1.77 1.76 -5.77
CA ILE A 287 2.71 1.09 -4.88
C ILE A 287 3.71 0.28 -5.69
N SER A 288 4.78 -0.19 -5.04
CA SER A 288 5.74 -1.14 -5.58
C SER A 288 6.04 -2.21 -4.54
N CYS A 289 6.46 -3.39 -5.00
CA CYS A 289 6.97 -4.44 -4.14
C CYS A 289 8.41 -4.77 -4.56
N GLU A 290 9.36 -4.50 -3.67
CA GLU A 290 10.79 -4.75 -3.86
C GLU A 290 11.29 -5.56 -2.67
N ASP A 291 12.05 -6.63 -2.90
CA ASP A 291 12.59 -7.49 -1.85
C ASP A 291 11.54 -7.99 -0.84
N TRP A 292 10.33 -8.30 -1.33
CA TRP A 292 9.17 -8.68 -0.54
C TRP A 292 8.62 -7.58 0.38
N GLU A 293 9.04 -6.32 0.21
CA GLU A 293 8.54 -5.17 0.96
C GLU A 293 7.67 -4.27 0.09
N ILE A 294 6.59 -3.77 0.67
CA ILE A 294 5.73 -2.77 0.05
C ILE A 294 6.31 -1.38 0.25
N LYS A 295 6.32 -0.61 -0.84
CA LYS A 295 6.74 0.78 -0.87
C LYS A 295 5.70 1.63 -1.59
N MET A 296 5.21 2.65 -0.92
CA MET A 296 4.37 3.73 -1.43
C MET A 296 5.16 5.04 -1.35
N HIS A 297 5.11 5.85 -2.41
CA HIS A 297 5.78 7.15 -2.40
C HIS A 297 5.23 8.06 -1.28
N ASP A 298 6.09 8.84 -0.61
CA ASP A 298 5.71 9.66 0.55
C ASP A 298 4.53 10.60 0.26
N LEU A 299 4.56 11.29 -0.89
CA LEU A 299 3.45 12.14 -1.34
C LEU A 299 2.14 11.39 -1.64
N LEU A 300 2.18 10.09 -2.00
CA LEU A 300 0.96 9.27 -2.11
C LEU A 300 0.44 8.86 -0.73
N SER A 301 1.33 8.51 0.20
CA SER A 301 0.95 8.26 1.59
C SER A 301 0.28 9.50 2.20
N GLU A 302 0.83 10.68 1.91
CA GLU A 302 0.27 11.95 2.38
C GLU A 302 -1.07 12.28 1.70
N LEU A 303 -1.23 11.99 0.40
CA LEU A 303 -2.51 12.07 -0.29
C LEU A 303 -3.56 11.19 0.41
N GLY A 304 -3.25 9.92 0.70
CA GLY A 304 -4.19 9.01 1.37
C GLY A 304 -4.60 9.50 2.75
N LYS A 305 -3.64 9.97 3.56
CA LYS A 305 -3.92 10.58 4.87
C LYS A 305 -4.81 11.82 4.76
N ASN A 306 -4.60 12.64 3.73
CA ASN A 306 -5.44 13.82 3.49
C ASN A 306 -6.86 13.43 3.09
N ILE A 307 -7.03 12.42 2.23
CA ILE A 307 -8.36 11.92 1.83
C ILE A 307 -9.16 11.44 3.04
N VAL A 308 -8.53 10.69 3.96
CA VAL A 308 -9.18 10.24 5.21
C VAL A 308 -9.67 11.43 6.05
N ARG A 309 -8.92 12.53 6.07
CA ARG A 309 -9.20 13.72 6.86
C ARG A 309 -10.14 14.71 6.17
N GLU A 310 -10.28 14.64 4.85
CA GLU A 310 -10.83 15.71 4.01
C GLU A 310 -12.24 16.14 4.41
N LYS A 311 -13.12 15.18 4.71
CA LYS A 311 -14.49 15.46 5.13
C LYS A 311 -14.58 16.15 6.50
N SER A 312 -13.62 15.89 7.39
CA SER A 312 -13.64 16.40 8.77
C SER A 312 -12.23 16.70 9.31
N PRO A 313 -11.50 17.70 8.80
CA PRO A 313 -10.04 17.80 8.99
C PRO A 313 -9.55 17.97 10.43
N LYS A 314 -10.42 18.40 11.35
CA LYS A 314 -10.10 18.64 12.77
C LYS A 314 -10.87 17.74 13.72
N GLU A 315 -11.58 16.74 13.19
CA GLU A 315 -12.46 15.87 13.96
C GLU A 315 -12.09 14.40 13.72
N PRO A 316 -11.07 13.89 14.43
CA PRO A 316 -10.61 12.51 14.27
C PRO A 316 -11.69 11.44 14.47
N ILE A 317 -12.72 11.76 15.25
CA ILE A 317 -13.88 10.89 15.50
C ILE A 317 -14.62 10.48 14.21
N ASN A 318 -14.54 11.31 13.18
CA ASN A 318 -15.21 11.10 11.90
C ASN A 318 -14.32 10.37 10.86
N TRP A 319 -13.07 10.03 11.20
CA TRP A 319 -12.14 9.38 10.28
C TRP A 319 -12.23 7.86 10.34
N SER A 320 -11.94 7.18 9.22
CA SER A 320 -11.93 5.71 9.19
C SER A 320 -10.64 5.08 9.72
N ARG A 321 -9.53 5.83 9.68
CA ARG A 321 -8.19 5.34 10.00
C ARG A 321 -7.48 6.32 10.93
N LEU A 322 -6.84 5.79 11.97
CA LEU A 322 -6.04 6.59 12.91
C LEU A 322 -4.64 6.04 13.04
N CYS A 323 -3.65 6.91 12.82
CA CYS A 323 -2.23 6.57 12.91
C CYS A 323 -1.44 7.51 13.84
N ASP A 324 -2.09 8.48 14.48
CA ASP A 324 -1.47 9.42 15.41
C ASP A 324 -2.11 9.30 16.80
N PHE A 325 -1.26 9.31 17.82
CA PHE A 325 -1.70 9.15 19.20
C PHE A 325 -2.49 10.34 19.72
N LYS A 326 -2.14 11.58 19.34
CA LYS A 326 -2.90 12.76 19.77
C LYS A 326 -4.33 12.71 19.23
N ASP A 327 -4.48 12.25 17.99
CA ASP A 327 -5.80 12.08 17.37
C ASP A 327 -6.64 11.03 18.11
N LEU A 328 -6.03 9.90 18.51
CA LEU A 328 -6.70 8.91 19.36
C LEU A 328 -7.09 9.48 20.73
N GLN A 329 -6.18 10.21 21.40
CA GLN A 329 -6.48 10.85 22.68
C GLN A 329 -7.65 11.83 22.59
N ASN A 330 -7.73 12.61 21.51
CA ASN A 330 -8.81 13.55 21.28
C ASN A 330 -10.17 12.84 21.21
N ILE A 331 -10.23 11.64 20.63
CA ILE A 331 -11.46 10.84 20.59
C ILE A 331 -11.81 10.31 21.98
N MET A 332 -10.81 9.74 22.68
CA MET A 332 -11.00 9.20 24.04
C MET A 332 -11.52 10.26 25.01
N ILE A 333 -10.99 11.49 24.96
CA ILE A 333 -11.40 12.59 25.85
C ILE A 333 -12.86 13.00 25.61
N LYS A 334 -13.31 13.00 24.35
CA LYS A 334 -14.70 13.34 24.02
C LYS A 334 -15.68 12.26 24.50
N ASN A 335 -15.23 11.00 24.52
CA ASN A 335 -16.05 9.84 24.90
C ASN A 335 -17.36 9.73 24.10
N GLU A 336 -17.36 10.24 22.86
CA GLU A 336 -18.49 10.17 21.91
C GLU A 336 -18.37 8.92 21.03
N GLU A 337 -19.47 8.52 20.39
CA GLU A 337 -19.52 7.34 19.52
C GLU A 337 -18.80 7.57 18.18
N ALA A 338 -17.62 6.99 18.05
CA ALA A 338 -16.75 7.07 16.88
C ALA A 338 -17.11 6.00 15.83
N LYS A 339 -18.28 6.14 15.19
CA LYS A 339 -18.84 5.14 14.26
C LYS A 339 -17.99 4.90 13.01
N ASN A 340 -17.19 5.87 12.58
CA ASN A 340 -16.46 5.76 11.33
C ASN A 340 -15.12 5.04 11.50
N VAL A 341 -14.56 4.99 12.71
CA VAL A 341 -13.22 4.45 12.94
C VAL A 341 -13.23 2.92 12.80
N GLU A 342 -12.46 2.43 11.83
CA GLU A 342 -12.39 1.00 11.47
C GLU A 342 -11.02 0.38 11.77
N ALA A 343 -9.95 1.18 11.74
CA ALA A 343 -8.60 0.71 12.01
C ALA A 343 -7.74 1.74 12.75
N ILE A 344 -6.99 1.26 13.76
CA ILE A 344 -6.05 2.06 14.55
C ILE A 344 -4.68 1.38 14.55
N VAL A 345 -3.64 2.12 14.18
CA VAL A 345 -2.24 1.67 14.23
C VAL A 345 -1.40 2.72 14.92
N ILE A 346 -0.94 2.44 16.14
CA ILE A 346 -0.07 3.32 16.91
C ILE A 346 1.10 2.49 17.46
N LYS A 347 2.26 2.65 16.85
CA LYS A 347 3.46 1.88 17.22
C LYS A 347 4.38 2.69 18.13
N GLN A 348 5.17 1.99 18.94
CA GLN A 348 6.24 2.57 19.75
C GLN A 348 5.77 3.71 20.66
N TYR A 349 4.64 3.50 21.34
CA TYR A 349 4.12 4.48 22.27
C TYR A 349 5.03 4.64 23.50
N LYS A 350 5.40 5.90 23.81
CA LYS A 350 6.40 6.26 24.83
C LYS A 350 5.85 6.99 26.07
N ARG A 351 4.61 7.47 26.05
CA ARG A 351 4.02 8.20 27.20
C ARG A 351 3.27 7.24 28.10
N GLU A 352 3.17 7.49 29.40
CA GLU A 352 2.38 6.62 30.28
C GLU A 352 0.93 6.65 29.84
N LEU A 353 0.43 5.49 29.42
CA LEU A 353 -0.98 5.26 29.27
C LEU A 353 -1.49 5.15 30.71
N GLY A 354 -2.32 6.09 31.16
CA GLY A 354 -3.16 5.83 32.34
C GLY A 354 -4.08 4.63 32.07
N GLU A 355 -5.04 4.36 32.95
CA GLU A 355 -6.13 3.43 32.65
C GLU A 355 -6.88 3.91 31.39
N THR A 356 -6.48 3.46 30.20
CA THR A 356 -7.16 3.82 28.96
C THR A 356 -8.22 2.81 28.65
N THR A 357 -9.44 3.31 28.66
CA THR A 357 -10.60 2.61 28.14
C THR A 357 -10.74 2.95 26.66
N MET A 358 -10.72 1.94 25.79
CA MET A 358 -11.10 2.10 24.38
C MET A 358 -12.62 2.09 24.31
N THR A 359 -13.25 3.19 24.71
CA THR A 359 -14.70 3.33 24.73
C THR A 359 -15.24 3.85 23.39
N ASN A 360 -16.43 3.37 23.03
CA ASN A 360 -17.27 3.94 21.97
C ASN A 360 -16.69 3.91 20.54
N LEU A 361 -15.99 2.84 20.15
CA LEU A 361 -15.52 2.59 18.77
C LEU A 361 -16.21 1.33 18.19
N PRO A 362 -17.52 1.39 17.88
CA PRO A 362 -18.34 0.20 17.61
C PRO A 362 -17.98 -0.55 16.32
N ASN A 363 -17.29 0.11 15.38
CA ASN A 363 -16.91 -0.43 14.07
C ASN A 363 -15.41 -0.72 13.95
N LEU A 364 -14.64 -0.57 15.02
CA LEU A 364 -13.21 -0.87 15.01
C LEU A 364 -12.99 -2.37 14.77
N ARG A 365 -12.26 -2.71 13.71
CA ARG A 365 -11.89 -4.08 13.35
C ARG A 365 -10.44 -4.40 13.61
N TYR A 366 -9.55 -3.42 13.55
CA TYR A 366 -8.12 -3.64 13.70
C TYR A 366 -7.49 -2.67 14.69
N LEU A 367 -6.74 -3.21 15.66
CA LEU A 367 -6.00 -2.44 16.65
C LEU A 367 -4.56 -2.95 16.78
N ASP A 368 -3.60 -2.11 16.40
CA ASP A 368 -2.17 -2.37 16.58
C ASP A 368 -1.55 -1.32 17.50
N LEU A 369 -1.13 -1.76 18.68
CA LEU A 369 -0.39 -0.97 19.68
C LEU A 369 1.03 -1.52 19.89
N SER A 370 1.60 -2.18 18.89
CA SER A 370 2.90 -2.87 19.00
C SER A 370 4.04 -1.96 19.46
N TYR A 371 4.98 -2.55 20.19
CA TYR A 371 6.19 -1.93 20.72
C TYR A 371 5.93 -0.76 21.68
N SER A 372 4.73 -0.68 22.25
CA SER A 372 4.35 0.33 23.24
C SER A 372 4.99 0.02 24.59
N GLU A 373 6.11 0.68 24.89
CA GLU A 373 6.93 0.42 26.08
C GLU A 373 6.28 0.91 27.38
N SER A 374 5.26 1.75 27.29
CA SER A 374 4.53 2.31 28.43
C SER A 374 3.21 1.60 28.73
N LEU A 375 2.81 0.62 27.92
CA LEU A 375 1.58 -0.13 28.12
C LEU A 375 1.79 -1.18 29.23
N ILE A 376 1.23 -0.94 30.42
CA ILE A 376 1.37 -1.82 31.60
C ILE A 376 0.26 -2.86 31.67
N GLU A 377 -0.95 -2.48 31.26
CA GLU A 377 -2.12 -3.34 31.16
C GLU A 377 -2.76 -3.17 29.79
N MET A 378 -3.41 -4.23 29.30
CA MET A 378 -4.21 -4.14 28.08
C MET A 378 -5.35 -3.12 28.26
N PRO A 379 -5.67 -2.28 27.25
CA PRO A 379 -6.80 -1.36 27.35
C PRO A 379 -8.12 -2.11 27.54
N ASP A 380 -9.10 -1.47 28.20
CA ASP A 380 -10.47 -1.98 28.21
C ASP A 380 -11.05 -1.92 26.79
N LEU A 381 -11.53 -3.06 26.30
CA LEU A 381 -12.07 -3.26 24.96
C LEU A 381 -13.60 -3.45 24.95
N THR A 382 -14.30 -3.13 26.04
CA THR A 382 -15.77 -3.18 26.12
C THR A 382 -16.45 -2.38 25.01
N GLY A 383 -15.87 -1.24 24.61
CA GLY A 383 -16.38 -0.37 23.56
C GLY A 383 -16.04 -0.77 22.12
N VAL A 384 -15.39 -1.92 21.88
CA VAL A 384 -14.94 -2.36 20.53
C VAL A 384 -15.41 -3.77 20.15
N PRO A 385 -16.73 -4.02 20.10
CA PRO A 385 -17.29 -5.37 19.97
C PRO A 385 -16.95 -6.09 18.66
N ARG A 386 -16.59 -5.36 17.59
CA ARG A 386 -16.29 -5.87 16.24
C ARG A 386 -14.80 -6.07 15.95
N LEU A 387 -13.96 -6.00 16.98
CA LEU A 387 -12.52 -6.15 16.80
C LEU A 387 -12.20 -7.56 16.29
N SER A 388 -11.57 -7.66 15.11
CA SER A 388 -11.13 -8.92 14.50
C SER A 388 -9.66 -9.21 14.77
N GLU A 389 -8.79 -8.21 14.73
CA GLU A 389 -7.35 -8.39 14.96
C GLU A 389 -6.80 -7.41 16.01
N LEU A 390 -6.08 -7.96 16.99
CA LEU A 390 -5.39 -7.23 18.05
C LEU A 390 -3.89 -7.56 18.05
N ILE A 391 -3.05 -6.53 17.90
CA ILE A 391 -1.60 -6.63 17.91
C ILE A 391 -1.02 -5.81 19.06
N LEU A 392 -0.38 -6.50 20.01
CA LEU A 392 0.36 -5.93 21.14
C LEU A 392 1.81 -6.44 21.15
N GLU A 393 2.32 -6.87 20.00
CA GLU A 393 3.69 -7.40 19.84
C GLU A 393 4.73 -6.45 20.44
N GLY A 394 5.67 -6.97 21.22
CA GLY A 394 6.79 -6.22 21.77
C GLY A 394 6.43 -5.27 22.91
N CYS A 395 5.20 -5.30 23.42
CA CYS A 395 4.80 -4.51 24.58
C CYS A 395 5.33 -5.14 25.88
N ILE A 396 6.61 -4.88 26.17
CA ILE A 396 7.37 -5.57 27.22
C ILE A 396 6.89 -5.31 28.65
N LYS A 397 6.17 -4.21 28.92
CA LYS A 397 5.64 -3.89 30.26
C LYS A 397 4.26 -4.46 30.53
N ILE A 398 3.57 -5.01 29.53
CA ILE A 398 2.25 -5.60 29.73
C ILE A 398 2.39 -6.78 30.69
N MET A 399 1.70 -6.70 31.82
CA MET A 399 1.65 -7.76 32.81
C MET A 399 0.37 -8.58 32.71
N ARG A 400 -0.76 -7.97 32.34
CA ARG A 400 -2.07 -8.63 32.39
C ARG A 400 -2.90 -8.31 31.14
N ILE A 401 -3.72 -9.28 30.77
CA ILE A 401 -4.77 -9.12 29.75
C ILE A 401 -6.04 -8.68 30.47
N HIS A 402 -6.68 -7.63 29.96
CA HIS A 402 -7.91 -7.11 30.53
C HIS A 402 -9.06 -8.10 30.24
N PRO A 403 -9.96 -8.38 31.21
CA PRO A 403 -11.04 -9.36 31.05
C PRO A 403 -11.99 -9.10 29.86
N SER A 404 -12.08 -7.86 29.41
CA SER A 404 -12.88 -7.45 28.25
C SER A 404 -12.49 -8.16 26.95
N ILE A 405 -11.31 -8.78 26.84
CA ILE A 405 -11.01 -9.59 25.65
C ILE A 405 -12.04 -10.73 25.48
N GLY A 406 -12.54 -11.31 26.58
CA GLY A 406 -13.44 -12.45 26.55
C GLY A 406 -14.82 -12.15 25.94
N ILE A 407 -15.19 -10.88 25.76
CA ILE A 407 -16.44 -10.49 25.09
C ILE A 407 -16.30 -10.32 23.57
N LEU A 408 -15.07 -10.35 23.02
CA LEU A 408 -14.79 -10.08 21.61
C LEU A 408 -15.11 -11.31 20.74
N ARG A 409 -16.36 -11.42 20.32
CA ARG A 409 -16.85 -12.58 19.56
C ARG A 409 -16.30 -12.66 18.14
N GLU A 410 -15.85 -11.54 17.57
CA GLU A 410 -15.32 -11.47 16.20
C GLU A 410 -13.79 -11.57 16.14
N LEU A 411 -13.11 -11.59 17.30
CA LEU A 411 -11.65 -11.63 17.37
C LEU A 411 -11.14 -12.96 16.80
N ASP A 412 -10.40 -12.89 15.70
CA ASP A 412 -9.85 -14.04 14.99
C ASP A 412 -8.31 -14.10 15.03
N SER A 413 -7.63 -12.99 15.30
CA SER A 413 -6.17 -12.91 15.39
C SER A 413 -5.71 -12.12 16.63
N LEU A 414 -4.90 -12.75 17.48
CA LEU A 414 -4.28 -12.14 18.66
C LEU A 414 -2.77 -12.31 18.63
N ASN A 415 -2.03 -11.20 18.51
CA ASN A 415 -0.57 -11.20 18.52
C ASN A 415 -0.01 -10.53 19.78
N LEU A 416 0.59 -11.34 20.66
CA LEU A 416 1.24 -10.92 21.91
C LEU A 416 2.73 -11.27 21.89
N ARG A 417 3.32 -11.48 20.70
CA ARG A 417 4.72 -11.86 20.54
C ARG A 417 5.65 -10.92 21.33
N ASN A 418 6.67 -11.46 21.99
CA ASN A 418 7.67 -10.72 22.77
C ASN A 418 7.09 -9.87 23.92
N CYS A 419 5.88 -10.15 24.41
CA CYS A 419 5.35 -9.58 25.66
C CYS A 419 5.99 -10.29 26.87
N LYS A 420 7.25 -9.97 27.16
CA LYS A 420 8.11 -10.71 28.10
C LYS A 420 7.57 -10.79 29.54
N ASN A 421 6.83 -9.77 30.00
CA ASN A 421 6.29 -9.73 31.36
C ASN A 421 4.85 -10.25 31.49
N LEU A 422 4.26 -10.74 30.39
CA LEU A 422 2.86 -11.10 30.34
C LEU A 422 2.55 -12.31 31.22
N PHE A 423 1.59 -12.12 32.12
CA PHE A 423 0.92 -13.14 32.90
C PHE A 423 -0.45 -13.40 32.29
N LEU A 424 -0.67 -14.62 31.82
CA LEU A 424 -1.90 -15.02 31.13
C LEU A 424 -2.80 -15.85 32.05
N ASN A 425 -4.00 -15.36 32.29
CA ASN A 425 -5.09 -16.15 32.84
C ASN A 425 -5.91 -16.72 31.68
N TRP A 426 -5.73 -18.00 31.40
CA TRP A 426 -6.37 -18.68 30.27
C TRP A 426 -7.91 -18.65 30.32
N ASN A 427 -8.49 -18.55 31.52
CA ASN A 427 -9.95 -18.47 31.70
C ASN A 427 -10.59 -17.28 30.98
N ILE A 428 -9.84 -16.20 30.78
CA ILE A 428 -10.31 -14.98 30.12
C ILE A 428 -10.41 -15.16 28.59
N ILE A 429 -9.60 -16.07 28.01
CA ILE A 429 -9.48 -16.27 26.57
C ILE A 429 -10.46 -17.34 26.06
N PHE A 430 -10.99 -18.19 26.95
CA PHE A 430 -11.92 -19.28 26.58
C PHE A 430 -13.27 -18.85 26.01
N GLY A 431 -13.63 -17.55 26.07
CA GLY A 431 -14.84 -17.02 25.43
C GLY A 431 -14.70 -16.72 23.93
N LEU A 432 -13.49 -16.83 23.38
CA LEU A 432 -13.16 -16.38 22.01
C LEU A 432 -13.40 -17.48 20.97
N ASN A 433 -14.66 -17.67 20.59
CA ASN A 433 -15.06 -18.73 19.66
C ASN A 433 -14.57 -18.55 18.22
N SER A 434 -14.25 -17.31 17.80
CA SER A 434 -13.79 -17.00 16.45
C SER A 434 -12.28 -16.99 16.29
N LEU A 435 -11.52 -17.20 17.37
CA LEU A 435 -10.07 -17.08 17.40
C LEU A 435 -9.41 -18.16 16.54
N LYS A 436 -8.72 -17.75 15.48
CA LYS A 436 -8.02 -18.62 14.53
C LYS A 436 -6.52 -18.61 14.75
N CYS A 437 -5.95 -17.46 15.11
CA CYS A 437 -4.52 -17.26 15.22
C CYS A 437 -4.16 -16.66 16.58
N VAL A 438 -3.25 -17.30 17.31
CA VAL A 438 -2.66 -16.74 18.53
C VAL A 438 -1.14 -16.83 18.45
N ASN A 439 -0.45 -15.70 18.64
CA ASN A 439 1.01 -15.66 18.71
C ASN A 439 1.47 -15.24 20.11
N LEU A 440 2.15 -16.17 20.81
CA LEU A 440 2.73 -15.97 22.14
C LEU A 440 4.25 -16.14 22.13
N SER A 441 4.88 -16.21 20.95
CA SER A 441 6.33 -16.39 20.81
C SER A 441 7.11 -15.33 21.60
N GLY A 442 8.17 -15.72 22.31
CA GLY A 442 8.96 -14.81 23.14
C GLY A 442 8.31 -14.31 24.45
N CYS A 443 7.14 -14.83 24.86
CA CYS A 443 6.52 -14.54 26.16
C CYS A 443 7.13 -15.38 27.29
N THR A 444 8.24 -14.93 27.87
CA THR A 444 9.06 -15.76 28.77
C THR A 444 8.47 -15.99 30.18
N LYS A 445 7.62 -15.10 30.71
CA LYS A 445 7.02 -15.25 32.05
C LYS A 445 5.70 -16.02 32.10
N LEU A 446 5.19 -16.45 30.95
CA LEU A 446 3.88 -17.10 30.80
C LEU A 446 3.79 -18.44 31.56
N LEU A 447 4.91 -19.17 31.69
CA LEU A 447 4.99 -20.50 32.31
C LEU A 447 5.34 -20.52 33.80
N ASN A 448 5.79 -19.41 34.39
CA ASN A 448 6.23 -19.36 35.80
C ASN A 448 5.07 -19.38 36.82
N ASN A 449 3.88 -19.73 36.37
CA ASN A 449 2.67 -19.69 37.17
C ASN A 449 2.52 -20.95 38.02
N GLY A 450 2.79 -20.83 39.33
CA GLY A 450 2.54 -21.84 40.36
C GLY A 450 1.06 -22.22 40.57
N LEU A 451 0.20 -22.05 39.56
CA LEU A 451 -1.19 -22.52 39.51
C LEU A 451 -1.32 -23.97 39.01
N LEU A 452 -0.23 -24.58 38.56
CA LEU A 452 -0.16 -25.98 38.17
C LEU A 452 0.37 -26.82 39.33
N LYS A 453 -0.18 -26.61 40.54
CA LYS A 453 0.00 -27.59 41.63
C LYS A 453 -0.85 -28.81 41.26
N LYS A 454 -0.21 -29.98 41.24
CA LYS A 454 -0.85 -31.30 41.10
C LYS A 454 -2.19 -31.33 41.86
N PRO A 455 -3.24 -32.01 41.33
CA PRO A 455 -4.40 -32.31 42.15
C PRO A 455 -3.89 -33.03 43.41
N ARG A 456 -4.28 -32.53 44.58
CA ARG A 456 -3.94 -33.15 45.86
C ARG A 456 -4.39 -34.61 45.78
N GLU A 457 -3.44 -35.54 45.91
CA GLU A 457 -3.73 -36.92 46.22
C GLU A 457 -4.51 -36.92 47.53
N VAL A 458 -5.82 -37.19 47.43
CA VAL A 458 -6.59 -37.62 48.58
C VAL A 458 -6.36 -39.12 48.62
N GLU A 459 -5.45 -39.53 49.50
CA GLU A 459 -5.35 -40.92 49.92
C GLU A 459 -6.70 -41.32 50.53
N HIS A 460 -7.52 -42.04 49.76
CA HIS A 460 -8.28 -43.16 50.30
C HIS A 460 -8.40 -44.22 49.21
N SER A 461 -7.74 -45.33 49.50
CA SER A 461 -7.81 -46.60 48.79
C SER A 461 -9.25 -47.11 48.75
N GLU A 462 -9.72 -47.52 47.57
CA GLU A 462 -10.39 -48.81 47.40
C GLU A 462 -10.45 -49.15 45.90
N ASN A 463 -9.99 -50.36 45.56
CA ASN A 463 -9.90 -50.92 44.23
C ASN A 463 -11.28 -51.08 43.59
N VAL A 464 -11.49 -50.65 42.33
CA VAL A 464 -12.32 -51.37 41.33
C VAL A 464 -11.87 -51.04 39.90
N ASP A 465 -11.42 -52.09 39.23
CA ASP A 465 -11.52 -52.50 37.82
C ASP A 465 -11.44 -51.54 36.62
N GLN A 466 -10.68 -52.07 35.66
CA GLN A 466 -10.56 -51.72 34.26
C GLN A 466 -11.92 -51.45 33.60
N ASN A 467 -12.12 -50.23 33.09
CA ASN A 467 -12.79 -50.08 31.80
C ASN A 467 -12.42 -48.78 31.10
N ARG A 468 -11.98 -48.94 29.84
CA ARG A 468 -11.83 -47.88 28.84
C ARG A 468 -13.17 -47.18 28.65
N SER A 469 -13.22 -45.87 28.84
CA SER A 469 -14.21 -45.02 28.16
C SER A 469 -13.46 -43.92 27.42
N ALA A 470 -13.34 -44.12 26.11
CA ALA A 470 -12.85 -43.15 25.16
C ALA A 470 -13.65 -41.85 25.27
N ILE A 471 -12.99 -40.75 25.63
CA ILE A 471 -13.50 -39.42 25.31
C ILE A 471 -13.16 -39.21 23.83
N GLN A 472 -14.16 -39.34 22.97
CA GLN A 472 -14.06 -38.90 21.57
C GLN A 472 -13.75 -37.40 21.55
N LEU A 473 -12.48 -37.06 21.32
CA LEU A 473 -12.03 -35.71 21.01
C LEU A 473 -12.14 -35.51 19.50
N SER A 474 -12.86 -34.46 19.05
CA SER A 474 -12.90 -34.09 17.64
C SER A 474 -11.49 -33.71 17.16
N THR A 475 -11.09 -34.28 16.02
CA THR A 475 -9.69 -34.59 15.69
C THR A 475 -8.95 -33.56 14.83
N SER A 476 -9.40 -32.31 14.68
CA SER A 476 -8.70 -31.37 13.76
C SER A 476 -7.63 -30.51 14.43
N SER A 477 -7.88 -29.92 15.60
CA SER A 477 -6.95 -28.99 16.26
C SER A 477 -5.84 -29.69 17.05
N VAL A 478 -6.06 -30.92 17.52
CA VAL A 478 -5.04 -31.74 18.20
C VAL A 478 -3.99 -32.27 17.22
N TYR A 479 -4.37 -32.56 15.98
CA TYR A 479 -3.47 -33.12 14.96
C TYR A 479 -2.35 -32.16 14.52
N GLN A 480 -2.56 -30.84 14.62
CA GLN A 480 -1.55 -29.82 14.25
C GLN A 480 -0.53 -29.54 15.37
N VAL A 481 -0.88 -29.79 16.63
CA VAL A 481 0.06 -29.68 17.75
C VAL A 481 0.96 -30.92 17.82
N LEU A 482 0.44 -32.08 17.43
CA LEU A 482 1.18 -33.35 17.39
C LEU A 482 2.08 -33.52 16.15
N SER A 483 1.99 -32.64 15.14
CA SER A 483 2.86 -32.67 13.96
C SER A 483 4.18 -31.90 14.14
N LEU A 484 4.43 -31.34 15.33
CA LEU A 484 5.76 -30.88 15.72
C LEU A 484 6.70 -32.10 15.77
N PRO A 485 7.88 -32.07 15.14
CA PRO A 485 8.80 -33.19 15.23
C PRO A 485 9.28 -33.36 16.67
N TRP A 486 8.85 -34.44 17.35
CA TRP A 486 9.14 -34.70 18.77
C TRP A 486 10.65 -34.75 19.08
N TYR A 487 11.51 -34.96 18.09
CA TYR A 487 12.96 -34.90 18.22
C TYR A 487 13.55 -33.48 18.38
N LEU A 488 12.74 -32.42 18.27
CA LEU A 488 13.16 -31.04 18.59
C LEU A 488 12.91 -30.64 20.06
N LEU A 489 12.18 -31.45 20.83
CA LEU A 489 11.88 -31.24 22.25
C LEU A 489 12.90 -32.01 23.11
N SER A 490 14.05 -31.41 23.38
CA SER A 490 15.18 -32.08 24.05
C SER A 490 15.20 -31.96 25.58
N SER A 491 14.11 -31.53 26.25
CA SER A 491 14.09 -31.47 27.72
C SER A 491 12.76 -31.81 28.39
N ARG A 492 12.81 -32.53 29.52
CA ARG A 492 11.65 -32.94 30.36
C ARG A 492 10.74 -31.78 30.81
N LYS A 493 11.25 -30.55 30.95
CA LYS A 493 10.44 -29.37 31.33
C LYS A 493 9.48 -28.91 30.21
N GLN A 494 9.78 -29.25 28.96
CA GLN A 494 8.98 -28.87 27.79
C GLN A 494 7.75 -29.76 27.62
N GLU A 495 7.86 -31.06 27.92
CA GLU A 495 6.73 -32.00 27.91
C GLU A 495 5.67 -31.59 28.96
N ASP A 496 6.10 -31.28 30.18
CA ASP A 496 5.19 -30.84 31.26
C ASP A 496 4.43 -29.55 30.89
N SER A 497 5.11 -28.59 30.27
CA SER A 497 4.51 -27.30 29.90
C SER A 497 3.43 -27.41 28.82
N LEU A 498 3.61 -28.31 27.85
CA LEU A 498 2.61 -28.60 26.82
C LEU A 498 1.44 -29.43 27.36
N HIS A 499 1.72 -30.42 28.22
CA HIS A 499 0.68 -31.18 28.93
C HIS A 499 -0.29 -30.31 29.72
N LEU A 500 0.18 -29.18 30.22
CA LEU A 500 -0.63 -28.24 30.99
C LEU A 500 -1.48 -27.31 30.10
N LEU A 501 -1.13 -27.15 28.83
CA LEU A 501 -1.89 -26.37 27.85
C LEU A 501 -2.91 -27.21 27.07
N LEU A 502 -2.64 -28.51 26.88
CA LEU A 502 -3.50 -29.43 26.11
C LEU A 502 -4.98 -29.47 26.54
N PRO A 503 -5.36 -29.47 27.85
CA PRO A 503 -6.76 -29.45 28.27
C PRO A 503 -7.51 -28.18 27.86
N TYR A 504 -6.77 -27.11 27.57
CA TYR A 504 -7.30 -25.80 27.23
C TYR A 504 -7.42 -25.58 25.71
N LEU A 505 -6.61 -26.28 24.91
CA LEU A 505 -6.64 -26.19 23.45
C LEU A 505 -7.90 -26.79 22.83
N SER A 506 -8.50 -27.81 23.46
CA SER A 506 -9.77 -28.40 23.01
C SER A 506 -10.95 -27.43 23.10
N ARG A 507 -10.80 -26.30 23.81
CA ARG A 507 -11.84 -25.27 23.97
C ARG A 507 -11.79 -24.17 22.92
N PHE A 508 -10.86 -24.22 21.96
CA PHE A 508 -10.83 -23.31 20.83
C PHE A 508 -11.31 -24.03 19.56
N PRO A 509 -12.59 -23.90 19.18
CA PRO A 509 -13.16 -24.65 18.06
C PRO A 509 -12.57 -24.21 16.70
N CYS A 510 -12.11 -22.96 16.60
CA CYS A 510 -11.66 -22.35 15.34
C CYS A 510 -10.15 -22.15 15.24
N LEU A 511 -9.37 -22.53 16.27
CA LEU A 511 -7.92 -22.28 16.30
C LEU A 511 -7.21 -23.10 15.23
N ARG A 512 -6.52 -22.40 14.33
CA ARG A 512 -5.74 -22.98 13.22
C ARG A 512 -4.24 -22.79 13.38
N HIS A 513 -3.83 -21.80 14.16
CA HIS A 513 -2.41 -21.49 14.34
C HIS A 513 -2.15 -20.99 15.76
N LEU A 514 -1.26 -21.68 16.47
CA LEU A 514 -0.78 -21.29 17.79
C LEU A 514 0.75 -21.33 17.79
N ASP A 515 1.38 -20.17 17.92
CA ASP A 515 2.84 -20.07 18.03
C ASP A 515 3.26 -19.98 19.50
N LEU A 516 3.86 -21.07 20.00
CA LEU A 516 4.46 -21.20 21.32
C LEU A 516 5.99 -21.37 21.25
N SER A 517 6.65 -20.84 20.22
CA SER A 517 8.10 -21.01 20.02
C SER A 517 8.98 -20.57 21.20
N PHE A 518 8.45 -19.86 22.21
CA PHE A 518 9.13 -19.63 23.49
C PHE A 518 9.40 -20.91 24.31
N LEU A 519 8.70 -22.02 24.04
CA LEU A 519 8.97 -23.32 24.67
C LEU A 519 10.31 -23.93 24.20
N LEU A 520 10.86 -23.45 23.08
CA LEU A 520 12.05 -23.99 22.44
C LEU A 520 13.36 -23.31 22.86
N VAL A 521 13.31 -22.30 23.76
CA VAL A 521 14.46 -21.48 24.18
C VAL A 521 14.86 -21.76 25.63
#